data_AF-D6MK17-F1
#
_entry.id   AF-D6MK17-F1
#
_cell.length_a   1.000
_cell.length_b   1.000
_cell.length_c   1.000
_cell.angle_alpha   90.00
_cell.angle_beta   90.00
_cell.angle_gamma   90.00
#
_symmetry.space_group_name_H-M   'P 1'
#
loop_
_entity.id
_entity.type
_entity.pdbx_description
1 polymer ?
#
loop_
_entity_poly.entity_id
_entity_poly.type
_entity_poly.pdbx_seq_one_letter_code
_entity_poly.pdbx_strand_id
1 'polypeptide(L)' 'RATVSGYWKATGKDRHVTRRGVLVGMRKTLVFYQGRAPKGRKTDWIMHEFRMEAPGD' A
#
# COMPACT_ATOMS: atom_id res chain seq x y z
N ARG A 1 -0.62 1.15 -8.54
CA ARG A 1 -1.88 1.66 -9.15
C ARG A 1 -1.56 2.92 -9.97
N ALA A 2 -1.91 2.96 -11.26
CA ALA A 2 -1.67 4.15 -12.09
C ALA A 2 -2.79 5.19 -11.92
N THR A 3 -2.47 6.45 -12.16
CA THR A 3 -3.35 7.63 -12.17
C THR A 3 -2.96 8.51 -13.35
N VAL A 4 -3.74 9.55 -13.66
CA VAL A 4 -3.41 10.51 -14.73
C VAL A 4 -2.05 11.19 -14.48
N SER A 5 -1.76 11.57 -13.23
CA SER A 5 -0.57 12.36 -12.88
C SER A 5 0.63 11.52 -12.42
N GLY A 6 0.48 10.22 -12.23
CA GLY A 6 1.51 9.38 -11.62
C GLY A 6 1.08 7.96 -11.29
N TYR A 7 1.81 7.28 -10.41
CA TYR A 7 1.49 5.92 -9.98
C TYR A 7 1.90 5.65 -8.52
N TRP A 8 1.13 4.81 -7.87
CA TRP A 8 1.42 4.26 -6.54
C TRP A 8 2.25 3.00 -6.66
N LYS A 9 3.39 2.97 -5.97
CA LYS A 9 4.31 1.84 -5.89
C LYS A 9 4.33 1.30 -4.46
N ALA A 10 4.20 -0.02 -4.30
CA ALA A 10 4.34 -0.66 -2.99
C ALA A 10 5.76 -0.48 -2.44
N THR A 11 5.89 -0.24 -1.15
CA THR A 11 7.17 -0.09 -0.45
C THR A 11 7.18 -0.93 0.82
N GLY A 12 8.30 -1.64 1.03
CA GLY A 12 8.46 -2.57 2.15
C GLY A 12 7.58 -3.81 2.03
N LYS A 13 7.61 -4.62 3.09
CA LYS A 13 6.75 -5.79 3.25
C LYS A 13 5.40 -5.37 3.84
N ASP A 14 4.32 -5.98 3.37
CA ASP A 14 3.00 -5.85 3.98
C ASP A 14 3.06 -6.26 5.46
N ARG A 15 2.29 -5.56 6.31
CA ARG A 15 2.29 -5.79 7.77
C ARG A 15 0.95 -6.36 8.23
N HIS A 16 0.99 -7.35 9.12
CA HIS A 16 -0.19 -7.80 9.85
C HIS A 16 -0.78 -6.66 10.67
N VAL A 17 -2.11 -6.58 10.68
CA VAL A 17 -2.89 -5.79 11.61
C VAL A 17 -3.55 -6.77 12.56
N THR A 18 -3.16 -6.73 13.83
CA THR A 18 -3.68 -7.63 14.84
C THR A 18 -4.48 -6.87 15.88
N ARG A 19 -5.54 -7.51 16.40
CA ARG A 19 -6.32 -7.00 17.52
C ARG A 19 -6.45 -8.13 18.54
N ARG A 20 -5.94 -7.89 19.76
CA ARG A 20 -5.93 -8.90 20.84
C ARG A 20 -5.30 -10.24 20.42
N GLY A 21 -4.20 -10.18 19.67
CA GLY A 21 -3.49 -11.38 19.18
C GLY A 21 -4.12 -12.06 17.96
N VAL A 22 -5.31 -11.65 17.52
CA VAL A 22 -5.98 -12.18 16.33
C VAL A 22 -5.61 -11.35 15.11
N LEU A 23 -5.25 -12.00 14.00
CA LEU A 23 -5.06 -11.35 12.70
C LEU A 23 -6.42 -10.85 12.20
N VAL A 24 -6.56 -9.54 11.99
CA VAL A 24 -7.80 -8.92 11.51
C VAL A 24 -7.66 -8.32 10.11
N GLY A 25 -6.44 -8.32 9.57
CA GLY A 25 -6.18 -7.76 8.26
C GLY A 25 -4.71 -7.49 7.99
N MET A 26 -4.47 -6.86 6.86
CA MET A 26 -3.15 -6.55 6.36
C MET A 26 -3.06 -5.10 5.94
N ARG A 27 -1.90 -4.48 6.18
CA ARG A 27 -1.58 -3.12 5.78
C ARG A 27 -0.45 -3.11 4.76
N LYS A 28 -0.76 -2.63 3.57
CA LYS A 28 0.21 -2.33 2.51
C LYS A 28 0.59 -0.85 2.57
N THR A 29 1.87 -0.55 2.39
CA THR A 29 2.35 0.84 2.30
C THR A 29 2.74 1.15 0.86
N LEU A 30 2.28 2.28 0.35
CA LEU A 30 2.58 2.74 -1.00
C LEU A 30 3.15 4.15 -0.96
N VAL A 31 4.06 4.43 -1.89
CA VAL A 31 4.58 5.77 -2.16
C VAL A 31 4.06 6.20 -3.52
N PHE A 32 3.62 7.45 -3.62
CA PHE A 32 3.25 8.03 -4.91
C PHE A 32 4.49 8.54 -5.66
N TYR A 33 4.52 8.22 -6.95
CA TYR A 33 5.50 8.73 -7.90
C TYR A 33 4.78 9.57 -8.94
N GLN A 34 5.20 10.83 -9.10
CA GLN A 34 4.66 11.75 -10.11
C GLN A 34 5.28 11.43 -11.49
N GLY A 35 4.46 11.38 -12.54
CA GLY A 35 4.88 11.06 -13.90
C GLY A 35 4.78 9.58 -14.27
N ARG A 36 5.25 9.22 -15.47
CA ARG A 36 5.04 7.87 -16.04
C ARG A 36 6.03 6.85 -15.47
N ALA A 37 5.52 5.67 -15.11
CA ALA A 37 6.37 4.55 -14.70
C ALA A 37 7.29 4.08 -15.84
N PRO A 38 8.51 3.58 -15.54
CA PRO A 38 9.15 3.48 -14.23
C PRO A 38 9.94 4.74 -13.82
N LYS A 39 9.94 5.79 -14.64
CA LYS A 39 10.79 6.99 -14.49
C LYS A 39 10.15 8.13 -13.68
N GLY A 40 9.09 7.83 -12.91
CA GLY A 40 8.42 8.84 -12.10
C GLY A 40 9.30 9.38 -10.99
N ARG A 41 9.05 10.62 -10.54
CA ARG A 41 9.73 11.23 -9.41
C ARG A 41 9.04 10.83 -8.11
N LYS A 42 9.81 10.28 -7.16
CA LYS A 42 9.31 9.95 -5.82
C LYS A 42 8.78 11.22 -5.14
N THR A 43 7.67 11.11 -4.45
CA THR A 43 7.12 12.17 -3.59
C THR A 43 7.04 11.69 -2.14
N ASP A 44 6.67 12.59 -1.23
CA ASP A 44 6.44 12.26 0.18
C ASP A 44 5.00 11.82 0.46
N TRP A 45 4.16 11.69 -0.57
CA TRP A 45 2.80 11.18 -0.42
C TRP A 45 2.82 9.67 -0.18
N ILE A 46 2.31 9.29 0.99
CA ILE A 46 2.20 7.91 1.45
C ILE A 46 0.73 7.50 1.53
N MET A 47 0.43 6.27 1.13
CA MET A 47 -0.86 5.62 1.34
C MET A 47 -0.68 4.34 2.16
N HIS A 48 -1.54 4.16 3.15
CA HIS A 48 -1.72 2.89 3.84
C HIS A 48 -3.02 2.24 3.35
N GLU A 49 -2.89 1.20 2.54
CA GLU A 49 -4.04 0.43 2.07
C GLU A 49 -4.27 -0.73 3.04
N PHE A 50 -5.46 -0.79 3.63
CA PHE A 50 -5.87 -1.84 4.57
C PHE A 50 -6.81 -2.81 3.87
N ARG A 51 -6.54 -4.11 4.00
CA ARG A 51 -7.45 -5.18 3.61
C ARG A 51 -7.85 -5.97 4.84
N MET A 52 -9.14 -6.30 4.98
CA MET A 52 -9.58 -7.28 5.97
C MET A 52 -9.18 -8.67 5.48
N GLU A 53 -8.73 -9.54 6.39
CA GLU A 53 -8.69 -10.96 6.09
C GLU A 53 -10.06 -11.51 6.48
N ALA A 54 -10.78 -12.07 5.50
CA ALA A 54 -12.04 -12.74 5.79
C ALA A 54 -11.72 -13.98 6.64
N PRO A 55 -12.59 -14.37 7.60
CA PRO A 55 -12.42 -15.65 8.26
C PRO A 55 -12.65 -16.75 7.21
N GLY A 56 -11.59 -17.38 6.69
CA GLY A 56 -11.70 -18.59 5.86
C GLY A 56 -10.76 -18.79 4.67
N ASP A 57 -9.73 -17.95 4.46
CA ASP A 57 -8.64 -18.28 3.51
C ASP A 57 -7.58 -19.20 4.16
#